data_AF-A0A945RW51-F1
#
_entry.id   AF-A0A945RW51-F1
#
_cell.length_a   1.000
_cell.length_b   1.000
_cell.length_c   1.000
_cell.angle_alpha   90.00
_cell.angle_beta   90.00
_cell.angle_gamma   90.00
#
_symmetry.space_group_name_H-M   'P 1'
#
loop_
_entity.id
_entity.type
_entity.pdbx_description
1 polymer ?
#
loop_
_entity_poly.entity_id
_entity_poly.type
_entity_poly.pdbx_seq_one_letter_code
_entity_poly.pdbx_strand_id
1 'polypeptide(L)'
;EVHPNDHVNASQSSNDVFPTSVHVAVTEALLNSLIPALEYLAKALEDKATLWKTMVKAGRTHLMDATPVTLGQEFAGYARQVRLGIERIESAIPRVAEVPLGGTATGTGINTPLGFSEKVIAELARATSLPIAEALDHFEAQGARDGLVEASGALRIIAVSLTKICNDIRWMGSGPNTGLAELHIPDLQPGSSIMPGKVNPVVPEAVLMVCAKVIGNDHTVAWAGASGNFELNVAIPVMGTSVLESIRLLANSSRVLTDKTIVGLEANEERARALAESSPSIVTPLNRVIGYEAAAKVAKYSVAHKKTVRESVIEMGFVERGEITEADLDKALDVLKMTSPGL
;
A
#
# COMPACT_ATOMS: atom_id res chain seq x y z
N GLU A 1 21.22 42.89 -24.55
CA GLU A 1 19.94 42.66 -23.86
C GLU A 1 19.49 41.24 -24.18
N VAL A 2 18.95 40.48 -23.22
CA VAL A 2 18.49 39.10 -23.46
C VAL A 2 16.98 39.13 -23.72
N HIS A 3 16.54 38.89 -24.96
CA HIS A 3 15.12 38.85 -25.32
C HIS A 3 14.47 37.52 -24.92
N PRO A 4 13.29 37.52 -24.25
CA PRO A 4 12.65 36.29 -23.79
C PRO A 4 12.35 35.28 -24.92
N ASN A 5 11.88 35.74 -26.08
CA ASN A 5 11.55 34.82 -27.18
C ASN A 5 12.78 34.45 -28.00
N ASP A 6 13.52 35.47 -28.44
CA ASP A 6 14.58 35.30 -29.44
C ASP A 6 15.82 34.62 -28.85
N HIS A 7 16.01 34.69 -27.53
CA HIS A 7 17.15 34.09 -26.85
C HIS A 7 16.74 32.97 -25.87
N VAL A 8 15.77 33.19 -24.98
CA VAL A 8 15.41 32.18 -23.95
C VAL A 8 14.56 31.06 -24.53
N ASN A 9 13.56 31.40 -25.35
CA ASN A 9 12.69 30.45 -26.03
C ASN A 9 13.14 30.14 -27.48
N ALA A 10 14.41 30.41 -27.80
CA ALA A 10 14.95 30.11 -29.13
C ALA A 10 14.80 28.61 -29.43
N SER A 11 14.31 28.30 -30.63
CA SER A 11 14.11 26.93 -31.15
C SER A 11 13.10 26.06 -30.38
N GLN A 12 12.30 26.67 -29.50
CA GLN A 12 11.33 26.02 -28.62
C GLN A 12 9.91 26.51 -28.87
N SER A 13 8.92 25.76 -28.36
CA SER A 13 7.51 26.09 -28.39
C SER A 13 6.89 25.95 -27.00
N SER A 14 5.86 26.73 -26.68
CA SER A 14 5.11 26.50 -25.44
C SER A 14 4.51 25.08 -25.40
N ASN A 15 4.19 24.51 -26.57
CA ASN A 15 3.52 23.22 -26.72
C ASN A 15 4.45 22.01 -26.53
N ASP A 16 5.77 22.21 -26.56
CA ASP A 16 6.74 21.17 -26.27
C ASP A 16 7.53 21.42 -24.97
N VAL A 17 7.77 22.67 -24.59
CA VAL A 17 8.46 23.04 -23.35
C VAL A 17 7.63 22.76 -22.09
N PHE A 18 6.36 23.18 -22.07
CA PHE A 18 5.52 23.01 -20.87
C PHE A 18 5.27 21.52 -20.54
N PRO A 19 4.86 20.66 -21.48
CA PRO A 19 4.74 19.23 -21.20
C PRO A 19 6.07 18.59 -20.79
N THR A 20 7.19 18.96 -21.44
CA THR A 20 8.52 18.48 -21.03
C THR A 20 8.81 18.81 -19.58
N SER A 21 8.53 20.04 -19.15
CA SER A 21 8.75 20.49 -17.77
C SER A 21 7.94 19.67 -16.76
N VAL A 22 6.68 19.33 -17.10
CA VAL A 22 5.82 18.50 -16.25
C VAL A 22 6.34 17.07 -16.16
N HIS A 23 6.73 16.46 -17.27
CA HIS A 23 7.26 15.10 -17.32
C HIS A 23 8.58 14.98 -16.55
N VAL A 24 9.47 15.97 -16.66
CA VAL A 24 10.71 16.04 -15.86
C VAL A 24 10.37 16.10 -14.37
N ALA A 25 9.49 17.01 -13.96
CA ALA A 25 9.11 17.15 -12.55
C ALA A 25 8.45 15.90 -11.97
N VAL A 26 7.58 15.24 -12.75
CA VAL A 26 6.92 13.99 -12.31
C VAL A 26 7.95 12.86 -12.24
N THR A 27 8.81 12.70 -13.24
CA THR A 27 9.87 11.68 -13.25
C THR A 27 10.78 11.83 -12.03
N GLU A 28 11.23 13.05 -11.75
CA GLU A 28 12.03 13.37 -10.57
C GLU A 28 11.28 13.03 -9.27
N ALA A 29 10.03 13.45 -9.15
CA ALA A 29 9.26 13.23 -7.92
C ALA A 29 8.97 11.74 -7.67
N LEU A 30 8.75 10.94 -8.72
CA LEU A 30 8.60 9.49 -8.61
C LEU A 30 9.89 8.84 -8.11
N LEU A 31 11.02 9.11 -8.76
CA LEU A 31 12.32 8.51 -8.47
C LEU A 31 12.92 8.97 -7.14
N ASN A 32 12.90 10.27 -6.88
CA ASN A 32 13.68 10.86 -5.79
C ASN A 32 12.84 11.09 -4.52
N SER A 33 11.50 11.08 -4.62
CA SER A 33 10.63 11.30 -3.47
C SER A 33 9.78 10.08 -3.10
N LEU A 34 8.99 9.57 -4.05
CA LEU A 34 7.99 8.55 -3.75
C LEU A 34 8.57 7.14 -3.58
N ILE A 35 9.38 6.67 -4.54
CA ILE A 35 9.99 5.34 -4.45
C ILE A 35 10.78 5.19 -3.13
N PRO A 36 11.69 6.12 -2.75
CA PRO A 36 12.41 6.00 -1.48
C PRO A 36 11.51 6.04 -0.25
N ALA A 37 10.38 6.77 -0.29
CA ALA A 37 9.43 6.80 0.82
C ALA A 37 8.67 5.47 0.97
N LEU A 38 8.31 4.84 -0.15
CA LEU A 38 7.66 3.52 -0.15
C LEU A 38 8.64 2.41 0.21
N GLU A 39 9.90 2.49 -0.22
CA GLU A 39 10.95 1.55 0.20
C GLU A 39 11.16 1.58 1.71
N TYR A 40 11.19 2.79 2.28
CA TYR A 40 11.32 2.99 3.72
C TYR A 40 10.13 2.37 4.48
N LEU A 41 8.90 2.60 4.01
CA LEU A 41 7.71 1.98 4.58
C LEU A 41 7.71 0.45 4.45
N ALA A 42 8.04 -0.07 3.27
CA ALA A 42 8.10 -1.51 3.02
C ALA A 42 9.11 -2.18 3.96
N LYS A 43 10.30 -1.58 4.14
CA LYS A 43 11.32 -2.09 5.05
C LYS A 43 10.83 -2.16 6.49
N ALA A 44 10.17 -1.12 6.99
CA ALA A 44 9.61 -1.13 8.35
C ALA A 44 8.53 -2.20 8.54
N LEU A 45 7.71 -2.45 7.52
CA LEU A 45 6.72 -3.54 7.53
C LEU A 45 7.39 -4.92 7.51
N GLU A 46 8.47 -5.09 6.73
CA GLU A 46 9.28 -6.33 6.69
C GLU A 46 9.96 -6.61 8.03
N ASP A 47 10.42 -5.57 8.71
CA ASP A 47 11.02 -5.68 10.03
C ASP A 47 9.99 -6.12 11.07
N LYS A 48 8.77 -5.56 11.05
CA LYS A 48 7.66 -6.05 11.88
C LYS A 48 7.24 -7.47 11.51
N ALA A 49 7.21 -7.81 10.24
CA ALA A 49 6.89 -9.16 9.78
C ALA A 49 7.87 -10.20 10.36
N THR A 50 9.16 -9.85 10.39
CA THR A 50 10.21 -10.69 10.98
C THR A 50 10.07 -10.78 12.50
N LEU A 51 9.88 -9.62 13.16
CA LEU A 51 9.72 -9.54 14.61
C LEU A 51 8.54 -10.36 15.13
N TRP A 52 7.45 -10.42 14.37
CA TRP A 52 6.20 -11.06 14.78
C TRP A 52 5.96 -12.42 14.12
N LYS A 53 7.02 -13.05 13.60
CA LYS A 53 6.97 -14.34 12.90
C LYS A 53 6.30 -15.46 13.69
N THR A 54 6.32 -15.40 15.02
CA THR A 54 5.73 -16.41 15.91
C THR A 54 4.54 -15.91 16.72
N MET A 55 4.13 -14.65 16.55
CA MET A 55 3.02 -14.06 17.32
C MET A 55 1.70 -14.41 16.64
N VAL A 56 0.97 -15.35 17.25
CA VAL A 56 -0.27 -15.89 16.70
C VAL A 56 -1.46 -15.00 17.04
N LYS A 57 -2.39 -14.89 16.09
CA LYS A 57 -3.70 -14.26 16.25
C LYS A 57 -4.78 -15.10 15.55
N ALA A 58 -6.04 -14.81 15.86
CA ALA A 58 -7.16 -15.31 15.06
C ALA A 58 -7.12 -14.68 13.66
N GLY A 59 -7.14 -15.51 12.61
CA GLY A 59 -7.43 -15.02 11.26
C GLY A 59 -8.87 -14.51 11.19
N ARG A 60 -9.15 -13.60 10.25
CA ARG A 60 -10.52 -13.12 10.01
C ARG A 60 -10.85 -13.09 8.53
N THR A 61 -11.96 -13.72 8.17
CA THR A 61 -12.55 -13.67 6.83
C THR A 61 -14.01 -13.29 6.98
N HIS A 62 -14.50 -12.34 6.19
CA HIS A 62 -15.85 -11.76 6.38
C HIS A 62 -16.08 -11.19 7.79
N LEU A 63 -15.01 -10.73 8.46
CA LEU A 63 -15.00 -10.26 9.86
C LEU A 63 -15.31 -11.35 10.91
N MET A 64 -15.48 -12.60 10.51
CA MET A 64 -15.69 -13.74 11.40
C MET A 64 -14.37 -14.44 11.72
N ASP A 65 -14.30 -15.10 12.87
CA ASP A 65 -13.12 -15.88 13.27
C ASP A 65 -12.81 -16.99 12.26
N ALA A 66 -11.55 -17.06 11.84
CA ALA A 66 -11.02 -18.06 10.91
C ALA A 66 -9.86 -18.83 11.55
N THR A 67 -9.17 -19.65 10.76
CA THR A 67 -7.96 -20.35 11.21
C THR A 67 -6.88 -19.38 11.67
N PRO A 68 -6.02 -19.76 12.64
CA PRO A 68 -4.95 -18.89 13.12
C PRO A 68 -3.97 -18.45 12.02
N VAL A 69 -3.44 -17.24 12.17
CA VAL A 69 -2.32 -16.70 11.38
C VAL A 69 -1.32 -16.06 12.33
N THR A 70 -0.10 -15.81 11.87
CA THR A 70 0.83 -14.96 12.61
C THR A 70 0.72 -13.51 12.16
N LEU A 71 0.91 -12.57 13.09
CA LEU A 71 1.09 -11.15 12.75
C LEU A 71 2.25 -10.97 11.76
N GLY A 72 3.28 -11.81 11.85
CA GLY A 72 4.37 -11.85 10.88
C GLY A 72 3.93 -12.11 9.44
N GLN A 73 3.08 -13.12 9.23
CA GLN A 73 2.51 -13.42 7.90
C GLN A 73 1.64 -12.27 7.38
N GLU A 74 0.82 -11.68 8.24
CA GLU A 74 -0.06 -10.57 7.89
C GLU A 74 0.74 -9.32 7.47
N PHE A 75 1.77 -8.95 8.23
CA PHE A 75 2.65 -7.81 7.92
C PHE A 75 3.56 -8.05 6.72
N ALA A 76 3.97 -9.30 6.45
CA ALA A 76 4.66 -9.66 5.21
C ALA A 76 3.76 -9.40 3.98
N GLY A 77 2.45 -9.66 4.11
CA GLY A 77 1.46 -9.32 3.10
C GLY A 77 1.41 -7.81 2.82
N TYR A 78 1.40 -6.98 3.86
CA TYR A 78 1.43 -5.52 3.73
C TYR A 78 2.69 -5.03 3.03
N ALA A 79 3.86 -5.52 3.45
CA ALA A 79 5.13 -5.20 2.82
C ALA A 79 5.10 -5.54 1.32
N ARG A 80 4.58 -6.72 0.95
CA ARG A 80 4.47 -7.13 -0.45
C ARG A 80 3.56 -6.19 -1.25
N GLN A 81 2.44 -5.73 -0.68
CA GLN A 81 1.57 -4.76 -1.35
C GLN A 81 2.32 -3.45 -1.66
N VAL A 82 3.15 -2.95 -0.74
CA VAL A 82 3.96 -1.73 -0.94
C VAL A 82 5.05 -1.97 -1.99
N ARG A 83 5.76 -3.10 -1.94
CA ARG A 83 6.77 -3.47 -2.95
C ARG A 83 6.19 -3.57 -4.36
N LEU A 84 5.03 -4.21 -4.51
CA LEU A 84 4.29 -4.22 -5.77
C LEU A 84 3.84 -2.83 -6.22
N GLY A 85 3.64 -1.89 -5.29
CA GLY A 85 3.39 -0.48 -5.60
C GLY A 85 4.59 0.18 -6.26
N ILE A 86 5.79 -0.06 -5.73
CA ILE A 86 7.06 0.42 -6.29
C ILE A 86 7.27 -0.14 -7.70
N GLU A 87 7.12 -1.47 -7.88
CA GLU A 87 7.26 -2.12 -9.18
C GLU A 87 6.34 -1.49 -10.26
N ARG A 88 5.11 -1.09 -9.89
CA ARG A 88 4.18 -0.41 -10.81
C ARG A 88 4.60 1.01 -11.18
N ILE A 89 5.22 1.73 -10.25
CA ILE A 89 5.79 3.06 -10.56
C ILE A 89 6.96 2.86 -11.52
N GLU A 90 7.89 1.96 -11.20
CA GLU A 90 9.08 1.68 -12.00
C GLU A 90 8.72 1.28 -13.44
N SER A 91 7.66 0.50 -13.64
CA SER A 91 7.20 0.14 -14.99
C SER A 91 6.68 1.33 -15.81
N ALA A 92 6.04 2.30 -15.15
CA ALA A 92 5.49 3.49 -15.79
C ALA A 92 6.58 4.53 -16.14
N ILE A 93 7.69 4.58 -15.37
CA ILE A 93 8.73 5.60 -15.50
C ILE A 93 9.21 5.82 -16.94
N PRO A 94 9.53 4.80 -17.76
CA PRO A 94 10.07 5.09 -19.08
C PRO A 94 9.07 5.82 -19.99
N ARG A 95 7.75 5.61 -19.85
CA ARG A 95 6.73 6.36 -20.59
C ARG A 95 6.52 7.77 -20.04
N VAL A 96 6.70 7.96 -18.74
CA VAL A 96 6.66 9.29 -18.11
C VAL A 96 7.89 10.11 -18.48
N ALA A 97 9.05 9.46 -18.65
CA ALA A 97 10.31 10.12 -18.93
C ALA A 97 10.52 10.46 -20.42
N GLU A 98 9.65 9.98 -21.31
CA GLU A 98 9.58 10.44 -22.70
C GLU A 98 8.98 11.86 -22.76
N VAL A 99 9.67 12.77 -23.46
CA VAL A 99 9.30 14.19 -23.53
C VAL A 99 9.19 14.68 -24.99
N PRO A 100 8.24 15.60 -25.28
CA PRO A 100 8.00 16.09 -26.64
C PRO A 100 8.95 17.22 -27.07
N LEU A 101 9.98 17.57 -26.28
CA LEU A 101 10.85 18.71 -26.59
C LEU A 101 11.48 18.57 -27.99
N GLY A 102 11.22 19.56 -28.85
CA GLY A 102 11.63 19.54 -30.26
C GLY A 102 10.50 19.18 -31.24
N GLY A 103 9.34 18.74 -30.74
CA GLY A 103 8.12 18.60 -31.54
C GLY A 103 7.53 19.94 -31.98
N THR A 104 7.92 21.04 -31.32
CA THR A 104 7.55 22.43 -31.59
C THR A 104 6.03 22.68 -31.46
N ALA A 105 5.37 23.20 -32.48
CA ALA A 105 3.97 23.63 -32.39
C ALA A 105 3.01 22.43 -32.38
N THR A 106 3.26 21.42 -33.22
CA THR A 106 2.30 20.35 -33.57
C THR A 106 2.93 18.95 -33.70
N GLY A 107 4.20 18.77 -33.32
CA GLY A 107 4.91 17.50 -33.38
C GLY A 107 5.81 17.32 -34.61
N THR A 108 5.85 18.30 -35.52
CA THR A 108 6.62 18.22 -36.78
C THR A 108 8.09 18.61 -36.65
N GLY A 109 8.47 19.30 -35.58
CA GLY A 109 9.78 19.95 -35.47
C GLY A 109 9.97 21.16 -36.40
N ILE A 110 8.89 21.77 -36.90
CA ILE A 110 9.00 22.95 -37.74
C ILE A 110 9.69 24.10 -36.99
N ASN A 111 10.62 24.80 -37.66
CA ASN A 111 11.38 25.92 -37.10
C ASN A 111 12.34 25.55 -35.94
N THR A 112 12.66 24.27 -35.72
CA THR A 112 13.78 23.86 -34.86
C THR A 112 14.96 23.34 -35.69
N PRO A 113 16.24 23.61 -35.33
CA PRO A 113 17.39 23.08 -36.04
C PRO A 113 17.48 21.54 -35.96
N LEU A 114 18.05 20.92 -36.99
CA LEU A 114 18.34 19.48 -36.98
C LEU A 114 19.25 19.12 -35.80
N GLY A 115 18.87 18.07 -35.05
CA GLY A 115 19.58 17.60 -33.87
C GLY A 115 19.42 18.48 -32.63
N PHE A 116 18.48 19.44 -32.62
CA PHE A 116 18.18 20.25 -31.44
C PHE A 116 17.63 19.40 -30.28
N SER A 117 16.57 18.61 -30.53
CA SER A 117 15.94 17.75 -29.51
C SER A 117 16.93 16.79 -28.86
N GLU A 118 17.65 16.01 -29.68
CA GLU A 118 18.69 15.07 -29.24
C GLU A 118 19.68 15.73 -28.28
N LYS A 119 20.24 16.89 -28.65
CA LYS A 119 21.27 17.58 -27.86
C LYS A 119 20.71 18.16 -26.57
N VAL A 120 19.54 18.79 -26.62
CA VAL A 120 18.95 19.43 -25.42
C VAL A 120 18.44 18.38 -24.45
N ILE A 121 17.86 17.29 -24.94
CA ILE A 121 17.41 16.19 -24.10
C ILE A 121 18.61 15.45 -23.47
N ALA A 122 19.71 15.25 -24.21
CA ALA A 122 20.94 14.70 -23.65
C ALA A 122 21.56 15.61 -22.57
N GLU A 123 21.54 16.94 -22.77
CA GLU A 123 21.93 17.91 -21.74
C GLU A 123 21.01 17.83 -20.52
N LEU A 124 19.69 17.78 -20.73
CA LEU A 124 18.69 17.70 -19.67
C LEU A 124 18.85 16.42 -18.84
N ALA A 125 19.00 15.27 -19.49
CA ALA A 125 19.25 13.99 -18.84
C ALA A 125 20.56 14.02 -18.03
N ARG A 126 21.64 14.59 -18.58
CA ARG A 126 22.92 14.74 -17.86
C ARG A 126 22.81 15.69 -16.67
N ALA A 127 22.16 16.85 -16.84
CA ALA A 127 22.06 17.87 -15.80
C ALA A 127 21.19 17.41 -14.63
N THR A 128 20.13 16.65 -14.91
CA THR A 128 19.18 16.16 -13.89
C THR A 128 19.53 14.77 -13.37
N SER A 129 20.38 14.02 -14.07
CA SER A 129 20.62 12.57 -13.84
C SER A 129 19.34 11.72 -13.94
N LEU A 130 18.31 12.23 -14.63
CA LEU A 130 17.05 11.52 -14.85
C LEU A 130 17.10 10.78 -16.20
N PRO A 131 16.34 9.67 -16.35
CA PRO A 131 16.29 8.89 -17.57
C PRO A 131 15.39 9.54 -18.65
N ILE A 132 15.53 10.85 -18.85
CA ILE A 132 14.72 11.60 -19.82
C ILE A 132 15.13 11.21 -21.23
N ALA A 133 14.14 10.91 -22.07
CA ALA A 133 14.32 10.52 -23.46
C ALA A 133 13.42 11.33 -24.38
N GLU A 134 13.83 11.50 -25.63
CA GLU A 134 12.95 12.04 -26.66
C GLU A 134 11.80 11.07 -26.91
N ALA A 135 10.59 11.62 -27.04
CA ALA A 135 9.42 10.84 -27.42
C ALA A 135 9.66 10.10 -28.74
N LEU A 136 9.26 8.83 -28.80
CA LEU A 136 9.36 8.04 -30.04
C LEU A 136 8.43 8.58 -31.14
N ASP A 137 7.32 9.22 -30.74
CA ASP A 137 6.38 9.89 -31.64
C ASP A 137 5.95 11.22 -31.02
N HIS A 138 6.27 12.33 -31.69
CA HIS A 138 5.96 13.68 -31.21
C HIS A 138 4.48 14.06 -31.36
N PHE A 139 3.71 13.39 -32.21
CA PHE A 139 2.26 13.65 -32.32
C PHE A 139 1.51 13.03 -31.14
N GLU A 140 1.86 11.81 -30.74
CA GLU A 140 1.38 11.21 -29.49
C GLU A 140 1.78 12.08 -28.30
N ALA A 141 3.07 12.40 -28.19
CA ALA A 141 3.60 13.18 -27.08
C ALA A 141 3.20 14.66 -27.11
N GLN A 142 2.40 15.14 -28.07
CA GLN A 142 1.76 16.46 -28.00
C GLN A 142 0.25 16.36 -27.85
N GLY A 143 -0.40 15.49 -28.62
CA GLY A 143 -1.85 15.30 -28.63
C GLY A 143 -2.40 14.59 -27.40
N ALA A 144 -1.59 13.76 -26.73
CA ALA A 144 -1.98 12.97 -25.56
C ALA A 144 -1.03 13.15 -24.37
N ARG A 145 -1.38 12.55 -23.22
CA ARG A 145 -0.60 12.60 -21.97
C ARG A 145 -0.69 11.26 -21.22
N ASP A 146 -0.65 10.17 -21.98
CA ASP A 146 -1.03 8.85 -21.48
C ASP A 146 -0.05 8.31 -20.44
N GLY A 147 1.24 8.65 -20.56
CA GLY A 147 2.23 8.34 -19.51
C GLY A 147 1.86 8.95 -18.15
N LEU A 148 1.30 10.16 -18.10
CA LEU A 148 0.82 10.77 -16.85
C LEU A 148 -0.45 10.10 -16.32
N VAL A 149 -1.34 9.64 -17.22
CA VAL A 149 -2.54 8.87 -16.85
C VAL A 149 -2.14 7.52 -16.26
N GLU A 150 -1.19 6.82 -16.87
CA GLU A 150 -0.66 5.55 -16.38
C GLU A 150 0.00 5.71 -15.00
N ALA A 151 0.87 6.72 -14.85
CA ALA A 151 1.51 7.02 -13.57
C ALA A 151 0.45 7.29 -12.48
N SER A 152 -0.55 8.12 -12.77
CA SER A 152 -1.65 8.39 -11.84
C SER A 152 -2.42 7.12 -11.45
N GLY A 153 -2.68 6.23 -12.42
CA GLY A 153 -3.31 4.94 -12.15
C GLY A 153 -2.49 4.06 -11.20
N ALA A 154 -1.15 4.08 -11.31
CA ALA A 154 -0.27 3.40 -10.36
C ALA A 154 -0.37 4.02 -8.96
N LEU A 155 -0.40 5.36 -8.85
CA LEU A 155 -0.59 6.06 -7.56
C LEU A 155 -1.93 5.71 -6.91
N ARG A 156 -3.01 5.59 -7.71
CA ARG A 156 -4.32 5.12 -7.22
C ARG A 156 -4.23 3.72 -6.62
N ILE A 157 -3.53 2.79 -7.26
CA ILE A 157 -3.38 1.41 -6.75
C ILE A 157 -2.62 1.40 -5.41
N ILE A 158 -1.61 2.27 -5.26
CA ILE A 158 -0.89 2.45 -3.99
C ILE A 158 -1.84 2.98 -2.91
N ALA A 159 -2.64 4.01 -3.22
CA ALA A 159 -3.64 4.55 -2.29
C ALA A 159 -4.68 3.49 -1.85
N VAL A 160 -5.14 2.63 -2.76
CA VAL A 160 -6.02 1.50 -2.43
C VAL A 160 -5.33 0.51 -1.49
N SER A 161 -4.06 0.21 -1.74
CA SER A 161 -3.27 -0.71 -0.90
C SER A 161 -3.04 -0.14 0.50
N LEU A 162 -2.64 1.14 0.61
CA LEU A 162 -2.46 1.83 1.89
C LEU A 162 -3.78 1.96 2.66
N THR A 163 -4.91 2.13 1.96
CA THR A 163 -6.24 2.16 2.58
C THR A 163 -6.52 0.85 3.34
N LYS A 164 -6.23 -0.30 2.72
CA LYS A 164 -6.37 -1.61 3.37
C LYS A 164 -5.46 -1.73 4.59
N ILE A 165 -4.17 -1.43 4.42
CA ILE A 165 -3.17 -1.53 5.49
C ILE A 165 -3.54 -0.65 6.70
N CYS A 166 -3.88 0.62 6.46
CA CYS A 166 -4.27 1.55 7.53
C CYS A 166 -5.56 1.12 8.22
N ASN A 167 -6.56 0.61 7.49
CA ASN A 167 -7.79 0.11 8.13
C ASN A 167 -7.53 -1.12 9.00
N ASP A 168 -6.72 -2.07 8.53
CA ASP A 168 -6.37 -3.25 9.33
C ASP A 168 -5.65 -2.84 10.63
N ILE A 169 -4.66 -1.94 10.56
CA ILE A 169 -3.95 -1.42 11.74
C ILE A 169 -4.93 -0.75 12.71
N ARG A 170 -5.85 0.09 12.20
CA ARG A 170 -6.87 0.77 13.02
C ARG A 170 -7.79 -0.22 13.73
N TRP A 171 -8.24 -1.26 13.03
CA TRP A 171 -9.11 -2.28 13.60
C TRP A 171 -8.37 -3.13 14.64
N MET A 172 -7.16 -3.60 14.32
CA MET A 172 -6.34 -4.37 15.28
C MET A 172 -5.97 -3.54 16.52
N GLY A 173 -5.77 -2.23 16.37
CA GLY A 173 -5.52 -1.30 17.47
C GLY A 173 -6.77 -0.78 18.19
N SER A 174 -7.98 -1.20 17.80
CA SER A 174 -9.22 -0.76 18.46
C SER A 174 -9.29 -1.29 19.90
N GLY A 175 -9.64 -0.42 20.86
CA GLY A 175 -9.62 -0.77 22.28
C GLY A 175 -9.80 0.44 23.20
N PRO A 176 -9.40 0.35 24.49
CA PRO A 176 -8.59 -0.73 25.05
C PRO A 176 -9.35 -2.02 25.36
N ASN A 177 -10.62 -1.94 25.79
CA ASN A 177 -11.35 -3.11 26.30
C ASN A 177 -12.50 -3.61 25.41
N THR A 178 -13.02 -2.76 24.53
CA THR A 178 -14.23 -3.03 23.73
C THR A 178 -13.94 -3.20 22.23
N GLY A 179 -12.69 -3.47 21.88
CA GLY A 179 -12.23 -3.71 20.52
C GLY A 179 -11.41 -5.00 20.41
N LEU A 180 -10.61 -5.10 19.35
CA LEU A 180 -9.73 -6.26 19.13
C LEU A 180 -8.52 -6.23 20.08
N ALA A 181 -7.87 -5.07 20.19
CA ALA A 181 -6.68 -4.82 20.99
C ALA A 181 -5.54 -5.81 20.72
N GLU A 182 -5.37 -6.22 19.46
CA GLU A 182 -4.26 -7.09 19.01
C GLU A 182 -2.96 -6.30 18.84
N LEU A 183 -3.05 -4.99 18.60
CA LEU A 183 -1.92 -4.07 18.48
C LEU A 183 -2.07 -2.90 19.45
N HIS A 184 -0.94 -2.43 19.98
CA HIS A 184 -0.81 -1.14 20.62
C HIS A 184 -0.23 -0.14 19.63
N ILE A 185 -0.98 0.93 19.38
CA ILE A 185 -0.59 2.03 18.50
C ILE A 185 0.11 3.11 19.33
N PRO A 186 1.24 3.69 18.87
CA PRO A 186 1.92 4.77 19.58
C PRO A 186 1.00 5.94 19.94
N ASP A 187 1.10 6.42 21.17
CA ASP A 187 0.38 7.60 21.63
C ASP A 187 1.11 8.88 21.21
N LEU A 188 0.63 9.52 20.15
CA LEU A 188 1.29 10.67 19.51
C LEU A 188 0.77 12.03 20.00
N GLN A 189 -0.36 12.06 20.68
CA GLN A 189 -1.02 13.27 21.11
C GLN A 189 -1.42 13.09 22.57
N PRO A 190 -1.34 14.12 23.43
CA PRO A 190 -1.90 14.00 24.77
C PRO A 190 -3.36 13.54 24.68
N GLY A 191 -3.63 12.32 25.13
CA GLY A 191 -4.99 11.83 25.28
C GLY A 191 -5.80 12.78 26.15
N SER A 192 -7.12 12.81 25.95
CA SER A 192 -7.99 13.59 26.83
C SER A 192 -7.76 13.13 28.28
N SER A 193 -7.45 14.06 29.19
CA SER A 193 -7.17 13.75 30.60
C SER A 193 -8.33 13.02 31.30
N ILE A 194 -9.52 13.05 30.71
CA ILE A 194 -10.72 12.35 31.18
C ILE A 194 -10.78 10.86 30.77
N MET A 195 -9.97 10.42 29.80
CA MET A 195 -9.99 9.05 29.26
C MET A 195 -8.58 8.43 29.23
N PRO A 196 -8.03 8.01 30.39
CA PRO A 196 -6.75 7.31 30.45
C PRO A 196 -6.74 6.04 29.59
N GLY A 197 -5.67 5.83 28.83
CA GLY A 197 -5.48 4.62 28.01
C GLY A 197 -6.19 4.61 26.66
N LYS A 198 -6.96 5.66 26.30
CA LYS A 198 -7.50 5.83 24.95
C LYS A 198 -6.44 6.42 24.02
N VAL A 199 -6.02 5.64 23.02
CA VAL A 199 -5.12 6.10 21.95
C VAL A 199 -5.87 6.07 20.61
N ASN A 200 -5.88 7.21 19.91
CA ASN A 200 -6.50 7.31 18.59
C ASN A 200 -5.47 7.02 17.48
N PRO A 201 -5.83 6.27 16.42
CA PRO A 201 -4.94 5.95 15.31
C PRO A 201 -4.85 7.10 14.28
N VAL A 202 -4.45 8.28 14.74
CA VAL A 202 -4.53 9.56 14.01
C VAL A 202 -3.68 9.61 12.74
N VAL A 203 -2.54 8.93 12.72
CA VAL A 203 -1.68 8.87 11.53
C VAL A 203 -2.29 7.95 10.47
N PRO A 204 -2.71 6.71 10.76
CA PRO A 204 -3.53 5.91 9.84
C PRO A 204 -4.75 6.67 9.29
N GLU A 205 -5.44 7.46 10.12
CA GLU A 205 -6.57 8.30 9.68
C GLU A 205 -6.15 9.38 8.69
N ALA A 206 -5.04 10.08 8.94
CA ALA A 206 -4.48 11.05 8.01
C ALA A 206 -4.09 10.41 6.67
N VAL A 207 -3.49 9.21 6.69
CA VAL A 207 -3.16 8.46 5.47
C VAL A 207 -4.42 8.09 4.68
N LEU A 208 -5.51 7.71 5.35
CA LEU A 208 -6.78 7.42 4.67
C LEU A 208 -7.37 8.64 3.95
N MET A 209 -7.27 9.83 4.55
CA MET A 209 -7.66 11.07 3.89
C MET A 209 -6.78 11.39 2.67
N VAL A 210 -5.47 11.15 2.78
CA VAL A 210 -4.55 11.25 1.63
C VAL A 210 -4.94 10.27 0.53
N CYS A 211 -5.26 9.02 0.86
CA CYS A 211 -5.66 8.01 -0.12
C CYS A 211 -6.93 8.43 -0.88
N ALA A 212 -7.94 8.97 -0.18
CA ALA A 212 -9.13 9.51 -0.81
C ALA A 212 -8.81 10.67 -1.78
N LYS A 213 -7.90 11.57 -1.38
CA LYS A 213 -7.47 12.69 -2.22
C LYS A 213 -6.72 12.21 -3.47
N VAL A 214 -5.84 11.23 -3.35
CA VAL A 214 -5.11 10.62 -4.49
C VAL A 214 -6.08 9.97 -5.47
N ILE A 215 -7.10 9.25 -4.99
CA ILE A 215 -8.13 8.66 -5.86
C ILE A 215 -8.91 9.75 -6.60
N GLY A 216 -9.30 10.85 -5.93
CA GLY A 216 -9.97 11.98 -6.59
C GLY A 216 -9.08 12.68 -7.63
N ASN A 217 -7.78 12.80 -7.33
CA ASN A 217 -6.79 13.32 -8.27
C ASN A 217 -6.66 12.41 -9.50
N ASP A 218 -6.69 11.09 -9.33
CA ASP A 218 -6.63 10.15 -10.45
C ASP A 218 -7.80 10.33 -11.43
N HIS A 219 -9.02 10.47 -10.91
CA HIS A 219 -10.18 10.75 -11.76
C HIS A 219 -10.04 12.10 -12.51
N THR A 220 -9.42 13.10 -11.86
CA THR A 220 -9.12 14.38 -12.51
C THR A 220 -8.14 14.20 -13.66
N VAL A 221 -7.06 13.45 -13.44
CA VAL A 221 -6.02 13.18 -14.45
C VAL A 221 -6.58 12.34 -15.61
N ALA A 222 -7.35 11.29 -15.31
CA ALA A 222 -7.96 10.44 -16.32
C ALA A 222 -8.90 11.23 -17.24
N TRP A 223 -9.75 12.09 -16.67
CA TRP A 223 -10.66 12.93 -17.46
C TRP A 223 -9.91 13.98 -18.29
N ALA A 224 -8.91 14.63 -17.70
CA ALA A 224 -8.07 15.61 -18.40
C ALA A 224 -7.26 14.97 -19.55
N GLY A 225 -6.73 13.75 -19.33
CA GLY A 225 -6.04 12.97 -20.37
C GLY A 225 -6.94 12.67 -21.56
N ALA A 226 -8.21 12.32 -21.31
CA ALA A 226 -9.19 12.03 -22.36
C ALA A 226 -9.67 13.27 -23.15
N SER A 227 -9.39 14.49 -22.69
CA SER A 227 -9.89 15.74 -23.30
C SER A 227 -9.02 16.32 -24.42
N GLY A 228 -7.99 15.60 -24.89
CA GLY A 228 -7.13 16.04 -25.99
C GLY A 228 -7.91 16.29 -27.28
N ASN A 229 -7.52 17.32 -28.05
CA ASN A 229 -8.12 17.63 -29.34
C ASN A 229 -7.03 17.84 -30.39
N PHE A 230 -7.04 17.01 -31.44
CA PHE A 230 -6.06 17.06 -32.52
C PHE A 230 -4.61 17.02 -31.99
N GLU A 231 -3.74 17.93 -32.40
CA GLU A 231 -2.31 17.89 -32.09
C GLU A 231 -1.93 18.36 -30.67
N LEU A 232 -2.89 18.70 -29.80
CA LEU A 232 -2.57 19.18 -28.45
C LEU A 232 -3.60 18.79 -27.37
N ASN A 233 -3.12 18.22 -26.26
CA ASN A 233 -3.88 18.23 -25.01
C ASN A 233 -3.55 19.51 -24.21
N VAL A 234 -4.57 20.33 -23.92
CA VAL A 234 -4.41 21.61 -23.20
C VAL A 234 -4.61 21.51 -21.69
N ALA A 235 -5.01 20.35 -21.17
CA ALA A 235 -5.28 20.12 -19.75
C ALA A 235 -4.02 19.77 -18.93
N ILE A 236 -2.83 19.90 -19.52
CA ILE A 236 -1.53 19.58 -18.90
C ILE A 236 -1.34 20.23 -17.51
N PRO A 237 -1.72 21.52 -17.27
CA PRO A 237 -1.53 22.13 -15.95
C PRO A 237 -2.29 21.43 -14.83
N VAL A 238 -3.55 21.01 -15.07
CA VAL A 238 -4.34 20.30 -14.05
C VAL A 238 -3.82 18.87 -13.86
N MET A 239 -3.40 18.20 -14.95
CA MET A 239 -2.77 16.87 -14.86
C MET A 239 -1.49 16.91 -14.02
N GLY A 240 -0.56 17.81 -14.34
CA GLY A 240 0.71 17.96 -13.63
C GLY A 240 0.50 18.29 -12.15
N THR A 241 -0.41 19.21 -11.84
CA THR A 241 -0.73 19.58 -10.45
C THR A 241 -1.29 18.39 -9.67
N SER A 242 -2.24 17.65 -10.24
CA SER A 242 -2.87 16.49 -9.59
C SER A 242 -1.88 15.33 -9.38
N VAL A 243 -1.02 15.04 -10.35
CA VAL A 243 0.00 13.97 -10.24
C VAL A 243 1.05 14.34 -9.19
N LEU A 244 1.62 15.55 -9.26
CA LEU A 244 2.65 16.01 -8.31
C LEU A 244 2.09 16.14 -6.88
N GLU A 245 0.85 16.58 -6.72
CA GLU A 245 0.17 16.60 -5.42
C GLU A 245 0.05 15.18 -4.85
N SER A 246 -0.42 14.21 -5.65
CA SER A 246 -0.55 12.82 -5.23
C SER A 246 0.79 12.21 -4.82
N ILE A 247 1.85 12.44 -5.61
CA ILE A 247 3.21 12.00 -5.30
C ILE A 247 3.68 12.55 -3.96
N ARG A 248 3.57 13.87 -3.77
CA ARG A 248 4.00 14.55 -2.54
C ARG A 248 3.23 14.04 -1.32
N LEU A 249 1.91 13.90 -1.43
CA LEU A 249 1.07 13.42 -0.33
C LEU A 249 1.39 11.97 0.04
N LEU A 250 1.53 11.07 -0.95
CA LEU A 250 1.90 9.67 -0.70
C LEU A 250 3.29 9.54 -0.11
N ALA A 251 4.28 10.27 -0.61
CA ALA A 251 5.65 10.23 -0.09
C ALA A 251 5.70 10.69 1.37
N ASN A 252 5.08 11.83 1.68
CA ASN A 252 5.07 12.37 3.04
C ASN A 252 4.28 11.47 4.00
N SER A 253 3.09 11.02 3.60
CA SER A 253 2.26 10.16 4.44
C SER A 253 2.90 8.79 4.68
N SER A 254 3.62 8.22 3.71
CA SER A 254 4.35 6.95 3.88
C SER A 254 5.48 7.09 4.90
N ARG A 255 6.24 8.19 4.86
CA ARG A 255 7.29 8.48 5.86
C ARG A 255 6.70 8.69 7.25
N VAL A 256 5.66 9.52 7.37
CA VAL A 256 4.99 9.78 8.66
C VAL A 256 4.36 8.51 9.22
N LEU A 257 3.70 7.69 8.39
CA LEU A 257 3.15 6.39 8.79
C LEU A 257 4.25 5.48 9.33
N THR A 258 5.40 5.47 8.68
CA THR A 258 6.56 4.67 9.12
C THR A 258 7.06 5.13 10.49
N ASP A 259 7.45 6.41 10.59
CA ASP A 259 8.13 6.97 11.76
C ASP A 259 7.23 7.07 12.99
N LYS A 260 5.95 7.40 12.78
CA LYS A 260 5.01 7.72 13.85
C LYS A 260 4.04 6.59 14.15
N THR A 261 4.03 5.51 13.36
CA THR A 261 3.15 4.37 13.61
C THR A 261 3.88 3.06 13.47
N ILE A 262 4.28 2.66 12.26
CA ILE A 262 4.75 1.29 11.98
C ILE A 262 5.92 0.91 12.88
N VAL A 263 6.95 1.74 13.00
CA VAL A 263 8.13 1.44 13.83
C VAL A 263 7.75 1.22 15.30
N GLY A 264 6.84 2.06 15.82
CA GLY A 264 6.42 2.02 17.22
C GLY A 264 5.27 1.05 17.54
N LEU A 265 4.70 0.34 16.56
CA LEU A 265 3.65 -0.64 16.84
C LEU A 265 4.18 -1.75 17.75
N GLU A 266 3.39 -2.12 18.75
CA GLU A 266 3.64 -3.27 19.61
C GLU A 266 2.50 -4.27 19.49
N ALA A 267 2.83 -5.56 19.48
CA ALA A 267 1.82 -6.61 19.48
C ALA A 267 1.39 -6.91 20.92
N ASN A 268 0.08 -6.99 21.14
CA ASN A 268 -0.45 -7.55 22.38
C ASN A 268 -0.53 -9.07 22.24
N GLU A 269 0.61 -9.74 22.40
CA GLU A 269 0.73 -11.18 22.14
C GLU A 269 -0.24 -12.00 23.00
N GLU A 270 -0.40 -11.65 24.28
CA GLU A 270 -1.32 -12.33 25.18
C GLU A 270 -2.77 -12.24 24.67
N ARG A 271 -3.23 -11.04 24.32
CA ARG A 271 -4.58 -10.82 23.78
C ARG A 271 -4.77 -11.53 22.45
N ALA A 272 -3.81 -11.40 21.53
CA ALA A 272 -3.88 -11.99 20.20
C ALA A 272 -3.95 -13.53 20.27
N ARG A 273 -3.10 -14.13 21.11
CA ARG A 273 -3.10 -15.58 21.36
C ARG A 273 -4.40 -16.04 22.02
N ALA A 274 -4.88 -15.33 23.05
CA ALA A 274 -6.13 -15.67 23.71
C ALA A 274 -7.32 -15.66 22.73
N LEU A 275 -7.37 -14.69 21.81
CA LEU A 275 -8.39 -14.66 20.75
C LEU A 275 -8.26 -15.87 19.81
N ALA A 276 -7.04 -16.23 19.41
CA ALA A 276 -6.80 -17.40 18.56
C ALA A 276 -7.26 -18.70 19.23
N GLU A 277 -6.89 -18.90 20.49
CA GLU A 277 -7.21 -20.11 21.28
C GLU A 277 -8.69 -20.20 21.65
N SER A 278 -9.39 -19.06 21.73
CA SER A 278 -10.83 -19.02 21.98
C SER A 278 -11.70 -19.33 20.75
N SER A 279 -11.12 -19.31 19.54
CA SER A 279 -11.89 -19.47 18.31
C SER A 279 -12.37 -20.91 18.12
N PRO A 280 -13.65 -21.16 17.80
CA PRO A 280 -14.11 -22.51 17.46
C PRO A 280 -13.46 -23.06 16.17
N SER A 281 -12.85 -22.19 15.34
CA SER A 281 -12.19 -22.56 14.09
C SER A 281 -10.92 -23.40 14.29
N ILE A 282 -10.33 -23.39 15.49
CA ILE A 282 -9.14 -24.21 15.81
C ILE A 282 -9.46 -25.70 15.96
N VAL A 283 -10.74 -26.09 15.93
CA VAL A 283 -11.18 -27.49 15.99
C VAL A 283 -10.77 -28.29 14.74
N THR A 284 -10.45 -27.62 13.64
CA THR A 284 -10.29 -28.23 12.32
C THR A 284 -9.21 -29.32 12.23
N PRO A 285 -8.07 -29.27 12.93
CA PRO A 285 -7.09 -30.38 12.92
C PRO A 285 -7.65 -31.67 13.54
N LEU A 286 -8.62 -31.56 14.46
CA LEU A 286 -9.24 -32.72 15.11
C LEU A 286 -10.05 -33.59 14.13
N ASN A 287 -10.40 -33.07 12.95
CA ASN A 287 -11.05 -33.85 11.89
C ASN A 287 -10.26 -35.11 11.53
N ARG A 288 -8.92 -35.09 11.64
CA ARG A 288 -8.05 -36.23 11.32
C ARG A 288 -7.92 -37.24 12.45
N VAL A 289 -8.34 -36.87 13.66
CA VAL A 289 -8.22 -37.70 14.87
C VAL A 289 -9.57 -38.29 15.23
N ILE A 290 -10.59 -37.45 15.39
CA ILE A 290 -11.93 -37.85 15.85
C ILE A 290 -13.00 -37.80 14.75
N GLY A 291 -12.64 -37.39 13.52
CA GLY A 291 -13.55 -37.27 12.40
C GLY A 291 -14.35 -35.95 12.38
N TYR A 292 -14.84 -35.59 11.19
CA TYR A 292 -15.52 -34.31 10.95
C TYR A 292 -16.79 -34.12 11.79
N GLU A 293 -17.65 -35.14 11.90
CA GLU A 293 -18.91 -35.01 12.64
C GLU A 293 -18.67 -34.77 14.14
N ALA A 294 -17.68 -35.43 14.72
CA ALA A 294 -17.31 -35.26 16.12
C ALA A 294 -16.72 -33.86 16.36
N ALA A 295 -15.77 -33.43 15.53
CA ALA A 295 -15.18 -32.10 15.59
C ALA A 295 -16.24 -30.99 15.41
N ALA A 296 -17.19 -31.16 14.49
CA ALA A 296 -18.30 -30.22 14.32
C ALA A 296 -19.21 -30.14 15.55
N LYS A 297 -19.45 -31.26 16.24
CA LYS A 297 -20.18 -31.27 17.52
C LYS A 297 -19.40 -30.56 18.62
N VAL A 298 -18.08 -30.77 18.71
CA VAL A 298 -17.19 -30.06 19.64
C VAL A 298 -17.25 -28.55 19.42
N ALA A 299 -17.16 -28.09 18.17
CA ALA A 299 -17.23 -26.66 17.83
C ALA A 299 -18.56 -26.04 18.27
N LYS A 300 -19.69 -26.72 17.97
CA LYS A 300 -21.03 -26.27 18.39
C LYS A 300 -21.16 -26.25 19.91
N TYR A 301 -20.61 -27.27 20.59
CA TYR A 301 -20.62 -27.36 22.04
C TYR A 301 -19.83 -26.22 22.69
N SER A 302 -18.61 -25.96 22.21
CA SER A 302 -17.73 -24.86 22.65
C SER A 302 -18.44 -23.51 22.60
N VAL A 303 -19.09 -23.20 21.47
CA VAL A 303 -19.85 -21.95 21.31
C VAL A 303 -21.06 -21.90 22.24
N ALA A 304 -21.85 -22.97 22.32
CA ALA A 304 -23.06 -23.01 23.14
C ALA A 304 -22.77 -22.87 24.65
N HIS A 305 -21.64 -23.41 25.11
CA HIS A 305 -21.26 -23.42 26.53
C HIS A 305 -20.20 -22.36 26.90
N LYS A 306 -19.74 -21.56 25.92
CA LYS A 306 -18.70 -20.53 26.09
C LYS A 306 -17.40 -21.10 26.68
N LYS A 307 -16.96 -22.23 26.13
CA LYS A 307 -15.73 -22.93 26.53
C LYS A 307 -14.76 -23.00 25.37
N THR A 308 -13.48 -23.19 25.66
CA THR A 308 -12.48 -23.46 24.62
C THR A 308 -12.75 -24.79 23.93
N VAL A 309 -12.17 -24.98 22.75
CA VAL A 309 -12.22 -26.27 22.04
C VAL A 309 -11.61 -27.37 22.92
N ARG A 310 -10.49 -27.10 23.59
CA ARG A 310 -9.82 -28.06 24.48
C ARG A 310 -10.73 -28.53 25.62
N GLU A 311 -11.32 -27.60 26.36
CA GLU A 311 -12.27 -27.92 27.44
C GLU A 311 -13.46 -28.70 26.92
N SER A 312 -13.97 -28.35 25.73
CA SER A 312 -15.11 -29.04 25.12
C SER A 312 -14.78 -30.48 24.73
N VAL A 313 -13.58 -30.75 24.23
CA VAL A 313 -13.13 -32.12 23.91
C VAL A 313 -13.06 -32.98 25.18
N ILE A 314 -12.51 -32.42 26.27
CA ILE A 314 -12.38 -33.12 27.55
C ILE A 314 -13.76 -33.38 28.15
N GLU A 315 -14.61 -32.35 28.28
CA GLU A 315 -15.93 -32.51 28.90
C GLU A 315 -16.89 -33.40 28.11
N MET A 316 -16.76 -33.44 26.79
CA MET A 316 -17.51 -34.36 25.95
C MET A 316 -17.00 -35.81 26.02
N GLY A 317 -15.98 -36.09 26.83
CA GLY A 317 -15.52 -37.44 27.15
C GLY A 317 -14.58 -38.06 26.13
N PHE A 318 -14.04 -37.29 25.17
CA PHE A 318 -13.20 -37.85 24.08
C PHE A 318 -11.87 -38.40 24.60
N VAL A 319 -11.32 -37.80 25.65
CA VAL A 319 -10.07 -38.25 26.27
C VAL A 319 -10.30 -39.51 27.10
N GLU A 320 -11.37 -39.53 27.90
CA GLU A 320 -11.77 -40.64 28.75
C GLU A 320 -12.14 -41.89 27.93
N ARG A 321 -12.70 -41.71 26.73
CA ARG A 321 -12.97 -42.81 25.79
C ARG A 321 -11.73 -43.28 25.03
N GLY A 322 -10.58 -42.63 25.19
CA GLY A 322 -9.33 -42.99 24.52
C GLY A 322 -9.31 -42.66 23.02
N GLU A 323 -10.22 -41.81 22.53
CA GLU A 323 -10.26 -41.39 21.12
C GLU A 323 -9.11 -40.40 20.79
N ILE A 324 -8.65 -39.65 21.79
CA ILE A 324 -7.50 -38.77 21.72
C ILE A 324 -6.81 -38.68 23.08
N THR A 325 -5.48 -38.65 23.12
CA THR A 325 -4.73 -38.40 24.36
C THR A 325 -4.65 -36.89 24.64
N GLU A 326 -4.45 -36.47 25.89
CA GLU A 326 -4.23 -35.05 26.19
C GLU A 326 -3.02 -34.48 25.43
N ALA A 327 -1.94 -35.26 25.30
CA ALA A 327 -0.75 -34.84 24.57
C ALA A 327 -1.02 -34.65 23.07
N ASP A 328 -1.79 -35.54 22.46
CA ASP A 328 -2.18 -35.41 21.04
C ASP A 328 -3.18 -34.27 20.83
N LEU A 329 -4.07 -34.02 21.81
CA LEU A 329 -4.98 -32.88 21.80
C LEU A 329 -4.21 -31.56 21.86
N ASP A 330 -3.25 -31.42 22.77
CA ASP A 330 -2.42 -30.22 22.90
C ASP A 330 -1.58 -29.99 21.64
N LYS A 331 -1.04 -31.07 21.04
CA LYS A 331 -0.32 -30.99 19.77
C LYS A 331 -1.22 -30.57 18.62
N ALA A 332 -2.45 -31.09 18.56
CA ALA A 332 -3.40 -30.77 17.51
C ALA A 332 -3.99 -29.35 17.66
N LEU A 333 -4.06 -28.84 18.89
CA LEU A 333 -4.56 -27.49 19.22
C LEU A 333 -3.45 -26.43 19.32
N ASP A 334 -2.21 -26.77 18.95
CA ASP A 334 -1.10 -25.81 18.85
C ASP A 334 -1.37 -24.78 17.75
N VAL A 335 -1.90 -23.62 18.16
CA VAL A 335 -2.31 -22.54 17.25
C VAL A 335 -1.17 -21.97 16.41
N LEU A 336 0.10 -22.11 16.85
CA LEU A 336 1.24 -21.68 16.04
C LEU A 336 1.51 -22.67 14.91
N LYS A 337 1.45 -23.97 15.18
CA LYS A 337 1.59 -24.99 14.12
C LYS A 337 0.49 -24.86 13.05
N MET A 338 -0.72 -24.44 13.44
CA MET A 338 -1.84 -24.19 12.52
C MET A 338 -1.59 -23.09 11.49
N THR A 339 -0.57 -22.26 11.69
CA THR A 339 -0.21 -21.20 10.74
C THR A 339 0.62 -21.69 9.55
N SER A 340 0.90 -22.99 9.47
CA SER A 340 1.74 -23.60 8.42
C SER A 340 1.15 -24.90 7.87
N PRO A 341 1.45 -25.27 6.61
CA PRO A 341 1.09 -26.58 6.07
C PRO A 341 1.74 -27.73 6.84
N GLY A 342 1.11 -28.91 6.85
CA GLY A 342 1.73 -30.15 7.34
C GLY A 342 1.43 -30.54 8.80
N LEU A 343 0.41 -29.92 9.41
CA LEU A 343 -0.38 -30.62 10.44
C LEU A 343 -1.05 -31.84 9.84
#